data_AF-A0A933UEQ1-F1
#
_entry.id   AF-A0A933UEQ1-F1
#
_cell.length_a   1.000
_cell.length_b   1.000
_cell.length_c   1.000
_cell.angle_alpha   90.00
_cell.angle_beta   90.00
_cell.angle_gamma   90.00
#
_symmetry.space_group_name_H-M   'P 1'
#
loop_
_entity.id
_entity.type
_entity.pdbx_description
1 polymer ?
#
loop_
_entity_poly.entity_id
_entity_poly.type
_entity_poly.pdbx_seq_one_letter_code
_entity_poly.pdbx_strand_id
1 'polypeptide(L)' 'MAEGWVVNASLLILLAKVGLVEMLAQLTRELVVPAGVRDEIVSTTLDDPARKWLDGAGGSFVREARRQVEEEG' A
#
# COMPACT_ATOMS: atom_id res chain seq x y z
N MET A 1 -7.18 -17.90 -10.00
CA MET A 1 -7.81 -16.61 -9.66
C MET A 1 -6.71 -15.78 -9.04
N ALA A 2 -6.31 -14.65 -9.64
CA ALA A 2 -5.36 -13.77 -8.99
C ALA A 2 -6.17 -12.91 -8.01
N GLU A 3 -6.17 -13.29 -6.74
CA GLU A 3 -6.72 -12.49 -5.65
C GLU A 3 -6.04 -11.11 -5.63
N GLY A 4 -6.82 -10.07 -5.33
CA GLY A 4 -6.30 -8.72 -5.16
C GLY A 4 -5.21 -8.69 -4.09
N TRP A 5 -4.23 -7.80 -4.25
CA TRP A 5 -3.11 -7.69 -3.32
C TRP A 5 -3.40 -6.60 -2.31
N VAL A 6 -3.34 -6.95 -1.03
CA VAL A 6 -3.29 -6.00 0.08
C VAL A 6 -1.83 -5.82 0.48
N VAL A 7 -1.30 -4.62 0.31
CA VAL A 7 0.13 -4.31 0.54
C VAL A 7 0.33 -3.65 1.90
N ASN A 8 1.38 -4.08 2.61
CA ASN A 8 1.79 -3.48 3.88
C ASN A 8 2.80 -2.34 3.68
N ALA A 9 3.09 -1.59 4.74
CA ALA A 9 3.99 -0.45 4.70
C ALA A 9 5.42 -0.84 4.31
N SER A 10 5.97 -1.92 4.90
CA SER A 10 7.35 -2.31 4.66
C SER A 10 7.63 -2.70 3.21
N LEU A 11 6.70 -3.36 2.53
CA LEU A 11 6.82 -3.68 1.11
C LEU A 11 6.76 -2.41 0.24
N LEU A 12 5.83 -1.50 0.53
CA LEU A 12 5.73 -0.21 -0.18
C LEU A 12 7.01 0.62 -0.02
N ILE A 13 7.53 0.73 1.21
CA ILE A 13 8.76 1.46 1.51
C ILE A 13 9.94 0.86 0.77
N LEU A 14 10.10 -0.47 0.81
CA LEU A 14 11.20 -1.14 0.11
C LEU A 14 11.14 -0.89 -1.39
N LEU A 15 9.99 -1.15 -2.01
CA LEU A 15 9.83 -1.01 -3.47
C LEU A 15 9.96 0.44 -3.93
N ALA A 16 9.46 1.41 -3.16
CA ALA A 16 9.62 2.81 -3.50
C ALA A 16 11.09 3.26 -3.42
N LYS A 17 11.84 2.79 -2.40
CA LYS A 17 13.27 3.09 -2.26
C LYS A 17 14.12 2.53 -3.40
N VAL A 18 13.74 1.39 -3.97
CA VAL A 18 14.44 0.79 -5.13
C VAL A 18 13.83 1.21 -6.47
N GLY A 19 12.84 2.11 -6.49
CA GLY A 19 12.24 2.63 -7.72
C GLY A 19 11.29 1.66 -8.45
N LEU A 20 10.77 0.64 -7.77
CA LEU A 20 9.92 -0.41 -8.34
C LEU A 20 8.46 -0.36 -7.89
N VAL A 21 8.05 0.64 -7.09
CA VAL A 21 6.68 0.72 -6.54
C VAL A 21 5.59 0.73 -7.62
N GLU A 22 5.86 1.33 -8.78
CA GLU A 22 4.92 1.36 -9.92
C GLU A 22 4.65 -0.01 -10.54
N MET A 23 5.50 -1.02 -10.27
CA MET A 23 5.26 -2.39 -10.74
C MET A 23 4.07 -3.04 -10.03
N LEU A 24 3.74 -2.63 -8.81
CA LEU A 24 2.62 -3.22 -8.06
C LEU A 24 1.31 -3.14 -8.84
N ALA A 25 1.04 -2.01 -9.48
CA ALA A 25 -0.16 -1.82 -10.30
C ALA A 25 -0.19 -2.65 -11.59
N GLN A 26 0.96 -3.21 -12.01
CA GLN A 26 1.10 -4.02 -13.22
C GLN A 26 1.02 -5.52 -12.92
N LEU A 27 1.34 -5.93 -11.69
CA LEU A 27 1.43 -7.33 -11.28
C LEU A 27 0.11 -7.92 -10.76
N THR A 28 -0.86 -7.08 -10.44
CA THR A 28 -2.18 -7.50 -9.97
C THR A 28 -3.30 -6.72 -10.66
N ARG A 29 -4.48 -7.35 -10.75
CA ARG A 29 -5.70 -6.70 -11.25
C ARG A 29 -6.30 -5.73 -10.22
N GLU A 30 -6.05 -5.98 -8.94
CA GLU A 30 -6.58 -5.19 -7.84
C GLU A 30 -5.48 -5.00 -6.80
N LEU A 31 -5.10 -3.75 -6.56
CA LEU A 31 -4.12 -3.36 -5.55
C LEU A 31 -4.83 -2.51 -4.49
N VAL A 32 -4.66 -2.89 -3.22
CA VAL A 32 -5.24 -2.20 -2.08
C VAL A 32 -4.14 -1.82 -1.11
N VAL A 33 -4.07 -0.52 -0.80
CA VAL A 33 -3.26 0.02 0.29
C VAL A 33 -4.20 0.35 1.44
N PRO A 34 -4.13 -0.33 2.59
CA PRO A 34 -4.93 0.03 3.75
C PRO A 34 -4.68 1.48 4.19
N ALA A 35 -5.73 2.18 4.63
CA ALA A 35 -5.60 3.55 5.17
C ALA A 35 -4.55 3.62 6.30
N GLY A 36 -4.54 2.64 7.21
CA GLY A 36 -3.53 2.56 8.27
C GLY A 36 -2.09 2.41 7.77
N VAL A 37 -1.88 1.82 6.58
CA VAL A 37 -0.54 1.74 5.94
C VAL A 37 -0.13 3.10 5.41
N ARG A 38 -1.07 3.87 4.84
CA ARG A 38 -0.81 5.28 4.47
C ARG A 38 -0.42 6.09 5.69
N ASP A 39 -1.14 5.95 6.79
CA ASP A 39 -0.89 6.71 8.02
C ASP A 39 0.49 6.38 8.61
N GLU A 40 0.86 5.10 8.62
CA GLU A 40 2.21 4.65 9.01
C GLU A 40 3.28 5.33 8.15
N ILE A 41 3.15 5.29 6.82
CA ILE A 41 4.13 5.88 5.90
C ILE A 41 4.19 7.41 6.03
N VAL A 42 3.05 8.10 6.13
CA VAL A 42 2.99 9.56 6.26
C VAL A 42 3.59 10.03 7.59
N SER A 43 3.53 9.21 8.64
CA SER A 43 4.18 9.49 9.92
C SER A 43 5.71 9.41 9.89
N THR A 44 6.28 8.85 8.81
CA THR A 44 7.74 8.80 8.59
C THR A 44 8.28 10.13 8.03
N THR A 45 9.50 10.12 7.47
CA THR A 45 10.15 11.34 6.98
C THR A 45 9.41 11.93 5.77
N LEU A 46 9.49 13.26 5.61
CA LEU A 46 8.85 13.97 4.49
C LEU A 46 9.41 13.54 3.12
N ASP A 47 10.65 13.04 3.08
CA ASP A 47 11.36 12.67 1.86
C ASP A 47 11.25 11.18 1.49
N ASP A 48 10.46 10.39 2.22
CA ASP A 48 10.29 8.97 1.91
C ASP A 48 9.67 8.77 0.51
N PRO A 49 10.31 7.99 -0.39
CA PRO A 49 9.78 7.73 -1.72
C PRO A 49 8.39 7.10 -1.74
N ALA A 50 8.03 6.27 -0.75
CA ALA A 50 6.70 5.68 -0.67
C ALA A 50 5.65 6.73 -0.35
N ARG A 51 5.98 7.70 0.49
CA ARG A 51 5.12 8.86 0.74
C ARG A 51 4.88 9.66 -0.54
N LYS A 52 5.94 9.98 -1.29
CA LYS A 52 5.82 10.70 -2.58
C LYS A 52 4.93 9.95 -3.58
N TRP A 53 5.03 8.63 -3.61
CA TRP A 53 4.15 7.81 -4.45
C TRP A 53 2.69 7.83 -3.98
N LEU A 54 2.44 7.72 -2.67
CA LEU A 54 1.09 7.79 -2.09
C LEU A 54 0.43 9.17 -2.26
N ASP A 55 1.20 10.26 -2.24
CA ASP A 55 0.71 11.61 -2.53
C ASP A 55 0.41 11.81 -4.04
N GLY A 56 0.90 10.89 -4.90
CA GLY A 56 0.66 10.86 -6.34
C GLY A 56 -0.22 9.69 -6.78
N ALA A 57 0.29 8.87 -7.71
CA ALA A 57 -0.46 7.76 -8.31
C ALA A 57 -0.94 6.72 -7.28
N GLY A 58 -0.15 6.49 -6.23
CA GLY A 58 -0.41 5.53 -5.18
C GLY A 58 -1.68 5.80 -4.37
N GLY A 59 -2.07 7.07 -4.24
CA GLY A 59 -3.25 7.48 -3.49
C GLY A 59 -4.54 6.85 -4.00
N SER A 60 -4.61 6.52 -5.29
CA SER A 60 -5.78 5.87 -5.91
C SER A 60 -6.04 4.45 -5.40
N PHE A 61 -5.04 3.79 -4.80
CA PHE A 61 -5.14 2.44 -4.24
C PHE A 61 -5.51 2.43 -2.75
N VAL A 62 -5.60 3.59 -2.10
CA VAL A 62 -5.87 3.67 -0.65
C VAL A 62 -7.33 3.33 -0.36
N ARG A 63 -7.58 2.36 0.53
CA ARG A 63 -8.92 1.96 0.97
C ARG A 63 -8.95 1.70 2.46
N GLU A 64 -10.12 1.87 3.06
CA GLU A 64 -10.40 1.37 4.40
C GLU A 64 -10.31 -0.16 4.38
N ALA A 65 -9.46 -0.73 5.24
CA ALA A 65 -9.43 -2.17 5.42
C ALA A 65 -10.68 -2.58 6.21
N ARG A 66 -11.56 -3.38 5.60
CA ARG A 66 -12.60 -4.05 6.38
C ARG A 66 -11.92 -5.12 7.22
N ARG A 67 -11.98 -4.96 8.55
CA ARG A 67 -11.56 -6.01 9.49
C ARG A 67 -12.45 -7.22 9.23
N GLN A 68 -11.91 -8.29 8.65
CA GLN A 68 -12.51 -9.60 8.83
C GLN A 68 -12.23 -9.96 10.28
N VAL A 69 -13.24 -9.81 11.14
CA VAL A 69 -13.19 -10.40 12.47
C VAL A 69 -13.44 -11.88 12.23
N GLU A 70 -12.39 -12.69 12.29
CA GLU A 70 -12.54 -14.12 12.48
C GLU A 70 -13.10 -14.29 13.90
N GLU A 71 -14.42 -14.41 14.02
CA GLU A 71 -15.05 -14.96 15.21
C GLU A 71 -14.70 -16.46 15.24
N GLU A 72 -13.59 -16.80 15.90
CA GLU A 72 -13.37 -18.16 16.39
C GLU A 72 -14.42 -18.43 17.49
N GLY A 73 -15.43 -19.21 17.14
CA GLY A 73 -16.44 -19.75 18.07
C GLY A 73 -15.99 -21.03 18.76
#